data_AF-A0ABD1NZX3-F1
#
_entry.id   AF-A0ABD1NZX3-F1
#
_cell.length_a   1.000
_cell.length_b   1.000
_cell.length_c   1.000
_cell.angle_alpha   90.00
_cell.angle_beta   90.00
_cell.angle_gamma   90.00
#
_symmetry.space_group_name_H-M   'P 1'
#
loop_
_entity.id
_entity.type
_entity.pdbx_description
1 polymer ?
#
loop_
_entity_poly.entity_id
_entity_poly.type
_entity_poly.pdbx_seq_one_letter_code
_entity_poly.pdbx_strand_id
1 'polypeptide(L)'
;MIGKNKGICHSCRRQGYSLWECPNKHRCPVCGGDFVKWMEVEKIRVNLGRLFFCCTSNCGYFKWSDVSPIQKSVRYEGDSSGVSSAASVDDPVQTEDLSCIFKMFARISKEEDVEISLNVTIRKRKDIAEENGKRKGPTGDH
;
A
#
# COMPACT_ATOMS: atom_id res chain seq x y z
N MET A 1 11.32 13.16 0.50
CA MET A 1 10.38 13.82 -0.44
C MET A 1 9.28 14.46 0.38
N ILE A 2 9.03 15.76 0.24
CA ILE A 2 7.93 16.44 0.93
C ILE A 2 6.63 15.96 0.30
N GLY A 3 5.78 15.28 1.07
CA GLY A 3 4.48 14.79 0.58
C GLY A 3 3.61 15.93 0.08
N LYS A 4 2.95 15.74 -1.07
CA LYS A 4 2.13 16.76 -1.76
C LYS A 4 0.96 17.29 -0.94
N ASN A 5 0.65 16.65 0.19
CA ASN A 5 -0.45 16.99 1.09
C ASN A 5 0.01 17.75 2.36
N LYS A 6 1.27 18.20 2.45
CA LYS A 6 1.73 18.96 3.62
C LYS A 6 0.94 20.29 3.73
N GLY A 7 0.32 20.51 4.89
CA GLY A 7 -0.44 21.74 5.17
C GLY A 7 -1.88 21.75 4.65
N ILE A 8 -2.37 20.64 4.10
CA ILE A 8 -3.76 20.47 3.69
C ILE A 8 -4.51 19.68 4.78
N CYS A 9 -5.64 20.20 5.24
CA CYS A 9 -6.51 19.51 6.16
C CYS A 9 -7.13 18.27 5.49
N HIS A 10 -6.93 17.09 6.08
CA HIS A 10 -7.48 15.87 5.51
C HIS A 10 -8.99 15.67 5.78
N SER A 11 -9.70 16.53 6.52
CA SER A 11 -11.18 16.39 6.59
C SER A 11 -11.91 17.22 5.54
N CYS A 12 -11.42 18.43 5.29
CA CYS A 12 -12.12 19.43 4.46
C CYS A 12 -11.26 19.99 3.32
N ARG A 13 -10.03 19.51 3.15
CA ARG A 13 -9.07 19.90 2.10
C ARG A 13 -8.69 21.40 2.08
N ARG A 14 -9.04 22.18 3.10
CA ARG A 14 -8.58 23.57 3.25
C ARG A 14 -7.11 23.61 3.72
N GLN A 15 -6.41 24.66 3.34
CA GLN A 15 -5.02 24.89 3.76
C GLN A 15 -4.94 25.55 5.13
N GLY A 16 -3.79 25.42 5.79
CA GLY A 16 -3.45 26.20 6.99
C GLY A 16 -3.73 25.53 8.32
N TYR A 17 -4.31 24.32 8.33
CA TYR A 17 -4.52 23.54 9.55
C TYR A 17 -4.57 22.04 9.26
N SER A 18 -4.33 21.25 10.31
CA SER A 18 -4.29 19.79 10.25
C SER A 18 -5.69 19.15 10.37
N LEU A 19 -5.77 17.82 10.24
CA LEU A 19 -7.02 17.08 10.48
C LEU A 19 -7.57 17.33 11.90
N TRP A 20 -6.69 17.36 12.90
CA TRP A 20 -7.05 17.42 14.31
C TRP A 20 -7.67 18.76 14.71
N GLU A 21 -7.25 19.84 14.05
CA GLU A 21 -7.74 21.21 14.25
C GLU A 21 -8.98 21.53 13.41
N CYS A 22 -9.41 20.62 12.54
CA CYS A 22 -10.55 20.88 11.67
C CYS A 22 -11.86 20.96 12.45
N PRO A 23 -12.66 22.04 12.28
CA PRO A 23 -14.00 22.12 12.87
C PRO A 23 -15.00 21.20 12.14
N ASN A 24 -14.75 20.92 10.86
CA ASN A 24 -15.59 20.08 10.01
C ASN A 24 -15.07 18.64 9.91
N LYS A 25 -14.50 18.10 11.00
CA LYS A 25 -14.11 16.69 11.05
C LYS A 25 -15.29 15.81 11.40
N HIS A 26 -15.52 14.78 10.59
CA HIS A 26 -16.64 13.86 10.78
C HIS A 26 -16.15 12.58 11.45
N ARG A 27 -16.97 12.03 12.35
CA ARG A 27 -16.72 10.71 12.95
C ARG A 27 -16.88 9.61 11.90
N CYS A 28 -16.10 8.55 12.06
CA CYS A 28 -16.21 7.37 11.23
C CYS A 28 -17.59 6.72 11.42
N PRO A 29 -18.37 6.50 10.35
CA PRO A 29 -19.70 5.91 10.47
C PRO A 29 -19.65 4.40 10.81
N VAL A 30 -18.49 3.74 10.67
CA VAL A 30 -18.34 2.31 10.96
C VAL A 30 -17.95 2.07 12.42
N CYS A 31 -16.89 2.72 12.91
CA CYS A 31 -16.41 2.47 14.28
C CYS A 31 -16.88 3.51 15.31
N GLY A 32 -17.33 4.69 14.89
CA GLY A 32 -17.72 5.80 15.78
C GLY A 32 -16.59 6.45 16.58
N GLY A 33 -15.50 5.73 16.86
CA GLY A 33 -14.40 6.18 17.73
C GLY A 33 -13.46 7.19 17.10
N ASP A 34 -13.30 7.14 15.78
CA ASP A 34 -12.26 7.90 15.06
C ASP A 34 -12.83 8.87 14.03
N PHE A 35 -11.96 9.60 13.32
CA PHE A 35 -12.36 10.54 12.30
C PHE A 35 -12.19 9.98 10.88
N VAL A 36 -13.00 10.49 9.97
CA VAL A 36 -12.83 10.27 8.53
C VAL A 36 -11.80 11.25 7.99
N LYS A 37 -10.86 10.75 7.19
CA LYS A 37 -9.89 11.54 6.45
C LYS A 37 -9.97 11.27 4.95
N TRP A 38 -9.70 12.29 4.16
CA TRP A 38 -9.52 12.27 2.72
C TRP A 38 -8.10 11.87 2.40
N MET A 39 -7.98 10.96 1.46
CA MET A 39 -6.72 10.50 0.90
C MET A 39 -6.79 10.60 -0.62
N GLU A 40 -5.66 10.84 -1.25
CA GLU A 40 -5.51 10.90 -2.70
C GLU A 40 -4.72 9.68 -3.16
N VAL A 41 -5.18 9.02 -4.22
CA VAL A 41 -4.45 7.90 -4.82
C VAL A 41 -3.22 8.46 -5.55
N GLU A 42 -2.03 8.17 -5.03
CA GLU A 42 -0.76 8.61 -5.64
C GLU A 42 -0.19 7.57 -6.64
N LYS A 43 -0.74 6.36 -6.67
CA LYS A 43 -0.26 5.29 -7.55
C LYS A 43 -0.70 5.56 -8.99
N ILE A 44 0.26 5.58 -9.91
CA ILE A 44 0.08 5.82 -11.35
C ILE A 44 -0.73 4.69 -11.98
N ARG A 45 -2.05 4.84 -11.98
CA ARG A 45 -3.06 3.93 -12.57
C ARG A 45 -4.29 4.74 -12.98
N VAL A 46 -5.33 4.06 -13.44
CA VAL A 46 -6.66 4.65 -13.78
C VAL A 46 -7.30 5.50 -12.69
N ASN A 47 -6.89 5.34 -11.43
CA ASN A 47 -7.43 6.08 -10.28
C ASN A 47 -6.47 7.18 -9.77
N LEU A 48 -5.37 7.48 -10.48
CA LEU A 48 -4.42 8.51 -10.05
C LEU A 48 -5.13 9.83 -9.79
N GLY A 49 -4.93 10.41 -8.61
CA GLY A 49 -5.55 11.67 -8.20
C GLY A 49 -7.01 11.55 -7.74
N ARG A 50 -7.64 10.36 -7.80
CA ARG A 50 -8.97 10.18 -7.21
C ARG A 50 -8.89 10.26 -5.69
N LEU A 51 -9.92 10.86 -5.10
CA LEU A 51 -10.05 11.06 -3.67
C LEU A 51 -10.93 9.97 -3.06
N PHE A 52 -10.56 9.51 -1.87
CA PHE A 52 -11.35 8.57 -1.09
C PHE A 52 -11.32 8.95 0.39
N PHE A 53 -12.36 8.53 1.09
CA PHE A 53 -12.51 8.63 2.53
C PHE A 53 -12.02 7.35 3.19
N CYS A 54 -11.25 7.46 4.26
CA CYS A 54 -10.93 6.33 5.13
C CYS A 54 -10.90 6.74 6.61
N CYS A 55 -10.98 5.76 7.50
CA CYS A 55 -10.90 5.98 8.94
C CYS A 55 -9.44 6.17 9.40
N THR A 56 -9.21 7.03 10.40
CA THR A 56 -7.88 7.23 11.01
C THR A 56 -7.35 6.00 11.75
N SER A 57 -8.21 5.16 12.33
CA SER A 57 -7.82 3.91 13.02
C SER A 57 -7.82 2.67 12.15
N ASN A 58 -7.93 2.81 10.83
CA ASN A 58 -7.91 1.69 9.89
C ASN A 58 -8.99 0.61 10.17
N CYS A 59 -10.17 1.00 10.66
CA CYS A 59 -11.28 0.08 10.94
C CYS A 59 -11.94 -0.55 9.69
N GLY A 60 -11.33 -0.44 8.51
CA GLY A 60 -11.87 -0.91 7.23
C GLY A 60 -12.84 0.04 6.52
N TYR A 61 -13.23 1.18 7.12
CA TYR A 61 -14.07 2.16 6.41
C TYR A 61 -13.35 2.72 5.19
N PHE A 62 -14.00 2.60 4.03
CA PHE A 62 -13.55 3.11 2.75
C PHE A 62 -14.75 3.58 1.92
N LYS A 63 -14.68 4.78 1.35
CA LYS A 63 -15.69 5.30 0.42
C LYS A 63 -15.04 6.19 -0.63
N TRP A 64 -15.35 6.00 -1.91
CA TRP A 64 -14.91 6.95 -2.95
C TRP A 64 -15.57 8.32 -2.74
N SER A 65 -14.82 9.39 -3.01
CA SER A 65 -15.40 10.73 -3.06
C SER A 65 -16.13 10.94 -4.38
N ASP A 66 -17.32 11.55 -4.32
CA ASP A 66 -18.10 11.93 -5.50
C ASP A 66 -17.51 13.17 -6.19
N VAL A 67 -16.52 13.82 -5.57
CA VAL A 67 -15.76 14.90 -6.20
C VAL A 67 -14.96 14.28 -7.35
N SER A 68 -15.35 14.63 -8.57
CA SER A 68 -14.63 14.23 -9.77
C SER A 68 -13.16 14.64 -9.64
N PRO A 69 -12.21 13.75 -10.02
CA PRO A 69 -10.81 14.13 -10.02
C PRO A 69 -10.68 15.37 -10.89
N ILE A 70 -10.02 16.40 -10.37
CA ILE A 70 -9.53 17.48 -11.23
C ILE A 70 -8.63 16.75 -12.21
N GLN A 71 -9.09 16.58 -13.46
CA GLN A 71 -8.28 16.04 -14.54
C GLN A 71 -7.13 17.03 -14.71
N LYS A 72 -6.09 16.88 -13.89
CA LYS A 72 -4.75 17.30 -14.28
C LYS A 72 -4.52 16.46 -15.51
N SER A 73 -4.65 17.08 -16.67
CA SER A 73 -4.32 16.49 -17.94
C SER A 73 -2.89 15.99 -17.78
N VAL A 74 -2.76 14.70 -17.43
CA VAL A 74 -1.49 14.02 -17.53
C VAL A 74 -1.34 13.93 -19.04
N ARG A 75 -0.68 14.94 -19.61
CA ARG A 75 0.00 14.79 -20.88
C ARG A 75 1.00 13.69 -20.62
N TYR A 76 0.57 12.44 -20.82
CA TYR A 76 1.47 11.38 -21.18
C TYR A 76 2.00 11.81 -22.54
N GLU A 77 3.03 12.67 -22.55
CA GLU A 77 3.95 12.75 -23.68
C GLU A 77 4.72 11.43 -23.67
N GLY A 78 4.00 10.38 -24.07
CA GLY A 78 4.63 9.17 -24.56
C GLY A 78 5.17 9.54 -25.92
N ASP A 79 6.44 9.93 -25.96
CA ASP A 79 7.25 9.82 -27.17
C ASP A 79 7.21 8.36 -27.59
N SER A 80 6.21 8.03 -28.42
CA SER A 80 6.15 6.79 -29.17
C SER A 80 7.08 6.96 -30.37
N SER A 81 8.38 6.87 -30.10
CA SER A 81 9.39 6.70 -31.14
C SER A 81 9.27 5.27 -31.65
N GLY A 82 8.63 5.10 -32.81
CA GLY A 82 8.62 3.84 -33.54
C GLY A 82 10.05 3.45 -33.88
N VAL A 83 10.56 2.40 -33.22
CA VAL A 83 11.76 1.70 -33.65
C VAL A 83 11.37 0.32 -34.14
N SER A 84 11.26 0.21 -35.46
CA SER A 84 11.39 -1.07 -36.15
C SER A 84 12.84 -1.52 -35.99
N SER A 85 13.09 -2.69 -35.42
CA SER A 85 14.18 -3.58 -35.84
C SER A 85 14.13 -4.91 -35.10
N ALA A 86 14.09 -5.97 -35.90
CA ALA A 86 14.32 -7.34 -35.48
C ALA A 86 15.80 -7.54 -35.11
N ALA A 87 16.06 -8.34 -34.07
CA ALA A 87 17.12 -9.36 -34.02
C ALA A 87 17.13 -10.05 -32.65
N SER A 88 17.23 -11.37 -32.71
CA SER A 88 17.37 -12.37 -31.65
C SER A 88 18.65 -12.25 -30.82
N VAL A 89 18.57 -12.43 -29.50
CA VAL A 89 19.66 -12.97 -28.66
C VAL A 89 19.06 -13.69 -27.42
N ASP A 90 19.37 -14.97 -27.28
CA ASP A 90 19.19 -15.83 -26.10
C ASP A 90 20.15 -15.44 -24.96
N ASP A 91 19.65 -15.23 -23.72
CA ASP A 91 20.34 -15.59 -22.44
C ASP A 91 19.43 -15.32 -21.19
N PRO A 92 19.76 -15.72 -19.94
CA PRO A 92 19.05 -16.77 -19.20
C PRO A 92 18.20 -16.28 -18.00
N VAL A 93 17.13 -17.04 -17.75
CA VAL A 93 16.39 -17.28 -16.50
C VAL A 93 16.53 -16.23 -15.38
N GLN A 94 15.66 -15.22 -15.40
CA GLN A 94 15.28 -14.45 -14.20
C GLN A 94 14.05 -15.08 -13.56
N THR A 95 14.23 -15.69 -12.39
CA THR A 95 13.17 -16.18 -11.52
C THR A 95 12.54 -15.06 -10.69
N GLU A 96 12.00 -14.00 -11.31
CA GLU A 96 11.17 -13.02 -10.59
C GLU A 96 10.09 -12.42 -11.49
N ASP A 97 8.86 -12.96 -11.42
CA ASP A 97 7.65 -12.20 -11.04
C ASP A 97 6.38 -13.07 -11.09
N LEU A 98 6.26 -14.01 -10.14
CA LEU A 98 4.99 -14.73 -9.91
C LEU A 98 3.94 -13.84 -9.21
N SER A 99 4.24 -12.58 -8.86
CA SER A 99 3.25 -11.66 -8.24
C SER A 99 2.15 -11.23 -9.23
N CYS A 100 2.43 -11.36 -10.52
CA CYS A 100 1.44 -11.11 -11.57
C CYS A 100 0.37 -12.21 -11.63
N ILE A 101 0.71 -13.46 -11.27
CA ILE A 101 -0.24 -14.59 -11.21
C ILE A 101 -1.38 -14.30 -10.21
N PHE A 102 -1.07 -13.77 -9.04
CA PHE A 102 -2.09 -13.36 -8.05
C PHE A 102 -2.97 -12.20 -8.52
N LYS A 103 -2.46 -11.33 -9.40
CA LYS A 103 -3.24 -10.22 -9.97
C LYS A 103 -4.22 -10.69 -11.06
N MET A 104 -4.01 -11.86 -11.69
CA MET A 104 -4.92 -12.39 -12.72
C MET A 104 -6.09 -13.21 -12.16
N PHE A 105 -5.93 -13.88 -11.01
CA PHE A 105 -7.02 -14.60 -10.38
C PHE A 105 -8.11 -13.69 -9.78
N ALA A 106 -7.84 -12.41 -9.48
CA ALA A 106 -8.89 -11.48 -9.01
C ALA A 106 -9.82 -10.96 -10.13
N ARG A 107 -9.65 -11.44 -11.37
CA ARG A 107 -10.52 -11.18 -12.52
C ARG A 107 -11.65 -12.24 -12.63
N ILE A 108 -11.94 -12.96 -11.55
CA ILE A 108 -13.13 -13.83 -11.39
C ILE A 108 -14.35 -12.91 -11.38
N SER A 109 -14.86 -12.65 -12.58
CA SER A 109 -15.97 -11.75 -12.86
C SER A 109 -17.14 -12.50 -13.48
N LYS A 110 -17.53 -13.62 -12.86
CA LYS A 110 -18.86 -14.20 -13.04
C LYS A 110 -19.34 -14.67 -11.67
N GLU A 111 -20.59 -14.33 -11.35
CA GLU A 111 -21.30 -14.67 -10.11
C GLU A 111 -21.27 -16.17 -9.84
N GLU A 112 -20.23 -16.66 -9.17
CA GLU A 112 -20.26 -17.92 -8.45
C GLU A 112 -19.55 -17.67 -7.11
N ASP A 113 -20.13 -18.21 -6.04
CA ASP A 113 -19.63 -18.05 -4.69
C ASP A 113 -18.17 -18.52 -4.60
N VAL A 114 -17.26 -17.57 -4.39
CA VAL A 114 -15.85 -17.88 -4.24
C VAL A 114 -15.60 -18.23 -2.78
N GLU A 115 -15.65 -19.52 -2.45
CA GLU A 115 -15.18 -20.02 -1.15
C GLU A 115 -13.65 -20.15 -1.17
N ILE A 116 -12.97 -19.33 -0.37
CA ILE A 116 -11.52 -19.39 -0.20
C ILE A 116 -11.20 -19.98 1.16
N SER A 117 -10.89 -21.27 1.20
CA SER A 117 -10.48 -21.99 2.41
C SER A 117 -8.96 -22.17 2.44
N LEU A 118 -8.28 -21.43 3.34
CA LEU A 118 -6.82 -21.45 3.51
C LEU A 118 -6.42 -22.20 4.78
N ASN A 119 -5.91 -23.42 4.64
CA ASN A 119 -5.31 -24.18 5.75
C ASN A 119 -3.82 -23.84 5.89
N VAL A 120 -3.52 -22.80 6.68
CA VAL A 120 -2.13 -22.39 6.94
C VAL A 120 -1.61 -23.08 8.19
N THR A 121 -0.56 -23.89 8.05
CA THR A 121 0.19 -24.45 9.20
C THR A 121 1.56 -23.80 9.29
N ILE A 122 1.77 -22.96 10.31
CA ILE A 122 3.07 -22.33 10.58
C ILE A 122 3.83 -23.21 11.58
N ARG A 123 5.00 -23.73 11.18
CA ARG A 123 5.90 -24.45 12.09
C ARG A 123 7.15 -23.61 12.36
N LYS A 124 7.39 -23.29 13.64
CA LYS A 124 8.63 -22.66 14.09
C LYS A 124 9.74 -23.71 14.11
N ARG A 125 10.86 -23.47 13.42
CA ARG A 125 12.07 -24.28 13.64
C ARG A 125 12.52 -24.07 15.09
N LYS A 126 12.65 -25.17 15.81
CA LYS A 126 13.32 -25.23 17.11
C LYS A 126 14.81 -25.20 16.79
N ASP A 127 15.44 -24.04 16.93
CA ASP A 127 16.90 -23.96 16.84
C ASP A 127 17.48 -24.78 17.99
N ILE A 128 18.19 -25.86 17.62
CA ILE A 128 18.94 -26.68 18.54
C ILE A 128 20.15 -25.83 18.95
N ALA A 129 20.26 -25.57 20.25
CA ALA A 129 21.31 -24.77 20.84
C ALA A 129 22.69 -25.38 20.55
N GLU A 130 23.59 -24.61 19.92
CA GLU A 130 25.02 -24.89 20.00
C GLU A 130 25.53 -24.36 21.34
N GLU A 131 25.55 -25.26 22.32
CA GLU A 131 26.31 -25.14 23.55
C GLU A 131 27.81 -25.21 23.20
N ASN A 132 28.46 -24.06 23.01
CA ASN A 132 29.91 -23.99 22.89
C ASN A 132 30.52 -23.22 24.07
N GLY A 133 30.93 -24.00 25.08
CA GLY A 133 32.31 -23.96 25.54
C GLY A 133 32.78 -22.79 26.41
N LYS A 134 32.44 -22.83 27.69
CA LYS A 134 33.41 -22.92 28.82
C LYS A 134 34.81 -22.31 28.57
N ARG A 135 35.12 -21.14 29.13
CA ARG A 135 36.42 -20.88 29.80
C ARG A 135 36.26 -19.97 31.03
N LYS A 136 36.52 -20.57 32.19
CA LYS A 136 36.86 -19.90 33.45
C LYS A 136 38.25 -19.25 33.31
N GLY A 137 38.41 -18.05 33.85
CA GLY A 137 39.71 -17.42 34.11
C GLY A 137 39.57 -16.44 35.28
N PRO A 138 40.45 -16.47 36.31
CA PRO A 138 40.16 -15.88 37.62
C PRO A 138 40.83 -14.52 37.88
N THR A 139 40.26 -13.81 38.87
CA THR A 139 40.87 -12.95 39.92
C THR A 139 41.95 -11.92 39.58
N GLY A 140 41.75 -10.70 40.10
CA GLY A 140 42.80 -9.76 40.42
C GLY A 140 42.28 -8.59 41.25
N ASP A 141 42.27 -8.76 42.57
CA ASP A 141 42.28 -7.67 43.55
C ASP A 141 43.66 -6.99 43.52
N HIS A 142 43.69 -5.66 43.43
CA HIS A 142 44.52 -4.76 44.26
C HIS A 142 44.28 -3.29 43.90
#